data_AF-A0A954ZZT0-F1
#
_entry.id   AF-A0A954ZZT0-F1
#
_cell.length_a   1.000
_cell.length_b   1.000
_cell.length_c   1.000
_cell.angle_alpha   90.00
_cell.angle_beta   90.00
_cell.angle_gamma   90.00
#
_symmetry.space_group_name_H-M   'P 1'
#
loop_
_entity.id
_entity.type
_entity.pdbx_description
1 polymer ?
#
loop_
_entity_poly.entity_id
_entity_poly.type
_entity_poly.pdbx_seq_one_letter_code
_entity_poly.pdbx_strand_id
1 'polypeptide(L)'
;MSSLPIPSPAEQPALTITRDQDPQERYLPGGPALDGAHFAQLERLVYLSKPIRKAAGYAGFSGWMTLLAGGLSIPFALRNMPMLGFSIVLAAIGTRELTLRRRLMALDIRSARKLAINQLLLGGAIAAYSIYMLIQAPSTSMIESAMQKDAMLTSTPELAGQLDDLKQLELLAKAGMYAILIVLTMIFQGGAAIYYATKANRLRKLHKQCPDWAVRVYCCVQTGLRPGLHD
;
A
#
# COMPACT_ATOMS: atom_id res chain seq x y z
N MET A 1 -24.51 29.23 25.60
CA MET A 1 -24.95 29.42 24.20
C MET A 1 -24.29 30.71 23.71
N SER A 2 -23.09 30.60 23.13
CA SER A 2 -22.33 31.77 22.65
C SER A 2 -22.32 31.72 21.13
N SER A 3 -23.00 32.68 20.52
CA SER A 3 -23.00 32.94 19.10
C SER A 3 -21.64 33.50 18.67
N LEU A 4 -20.93 32.75 17.82
CA LEU A 4 -19.72 33.23 17.16
C LEU A 4 -20.07 34.38 16.20
N PRO A 5 -19.21 35.42 16.07
CA PRO A 5 -19.44 36.52 15.14
C PRO A 5 -19.33 36.02 13.69
N ILE A 6 -20.33 36.37 12.87
CA ILE A 6 -20.30 36.15 11.42
C ILE A 6 -19.35 37.21 10.82
N PRO A 7 -18.27 36.81 10.13
CA PRO A 7 -17.36 37.76 9.50
C PRO A 7 -18.05 38.53 8.38
N SER A 8 -17.82 39.86 8.38
CA SER A 8 -18.39 40.81 7.43
C SER A 8 -17.83 40.58 6.00
N PRO A 9 -18.66 40.64 4.94
CA PRO A 9 -18.25 40.34 3.56
C PRO A 9 -17.38 41.40 2.86
N ALA A 10 -16.80 42.36 3.59
CA ALA A 10 -16.24 43.58 3.00
C ALA A 10 -14.74 43.56 2.64
N GLU A 11 -13.97 42.54 3.01
CA GLU A 11 -12.53 42.48 2.68
C GLU A 11 -12.12 41.07 2.25
N GLN A 12 -12.57 40.66 1.06
CA GLN A 12 -11.78 39.71 0.30
C GLN A 12 -10.63 40.51 -0.31
N PRO A 13 -9.35 40.26 0.07
CA PRO A 13 -8.24 40.88 -0.63
C PRO A 13 -8.39 40.49 -2.09
N ALA A 14 -8.61 41.50 -2.94
CA ALA A 14 -8.59 41.34 -4.38
C ALA A 14 -7.25 40.65 -4.69
N LEU A 15 -7.33 39.36 -5.03
CA LEU A 15 -6.25 38.66 -5.69
C LEU A 15 -6.12 39.34 -7.05
N THR A 16 -5.40 40.45 -7.07
CA THR A 16 -4.82 41.04 -8.26
C THR A 16 -3.82 39.99 -8.73
N ILE A 17 -4.34 39.02 -9.49
CA ILE A 17 -3.53 38.22 -10.41
C ILE A 17 -2.94 39.27 -11.33
N THR A 18 -1.74 39.71 -10.97
CA THR A 18 -0.92 40.63 -11.74
C THR A 18 -0.61 39.86 -13.01
N ARG A 19 -1.48 40.05 -13.99
CA ARG A 19 -1.43 39.51 -15.35
C ARG A 19 -0.36 40.30 -16.09
N ASP A 20 0.86 40.22 -15.59
CA ASP A 20 1.99 41.04 -16.02
C ASP A 20 3.18 40.15 -16.40
N GLN A 21 2.85 39.07 -17.10
CA GLN A 21 3.72 38.45 -18.07
C GLN A 21 2.87 38.15 -19.29
N ASP A 22 3.09 38.92 -20.33
CA ASP A 22 2.52 38.73 -21.65
C ASP A 22 2.91 37.31 -22.13
N PRO A 23 1.98 36.34 -22.23
CA PRO A 23 2.32 34.95 -22.58
C PRO A 23 2.71 34.77 -24.06
N GLN A 24 2.84 35.85 -24.81
CA GLN A 24 3.00 35.80 -26.27
C GLN A 24 4.41 35.37 -26.72
N GLU A 25 5.46 35.52 -25.91
CA GLU A 25 6.85 35.35 -26.39
C GLU A 25 7.46 33.94 -26.23
N ARG A 26 6.67 32.92 -25.88
CA ARG A 26 7.11 31.51 -26.05
C ARG A 26 6.14 30.66 -26.85
N TYR A 27 5.36 31.29 -27.74
CA TYR A 27 4.86 30.55 -28.90
C TYR A 27 6.04 30.34 -29.85
N LEU A 28 6.61 29.13 -29.89
CA LEU A 28 7.41 28.73 -31.03
C LEU A 28 6.48 28.81 -32.26
N PRO A 29 6.69 29.77 -33.18
CA PRO A 29 5.81 29.93 -34.33
C PRO A 29 5.98 28.69 -35.21
N GLY A 30 4.94 27.86 -35.30
CA GLY A 30 4.94 26.66 -36.14
C GLY A 30 4.61 25.33 -35.46
N GLY A 31 4.22 25.31 -34.17
CA GLY A 31 3.59 24.12 -33.60
C GLY A 31 2.27 23.80 -34.34
N PRO A 32 2.02 22.54 -34.77
CA PRO A 32 0.76 22.19 -35.40
C PRO A 32 -0.39 22.53 -34.45
N ALA A 33 -1.43 23.21 -34.97
CA ALA A 33 -2.63 23.49 -34.21
C ALA A 33 -3.22 22.17 -33.66
N LEU A 34 -3.76 22.21 -32.43
CA LEU A 34 -4.46 21.06 -31.86
C LEU A 34 -5.69 20.72 -32.71
N ASP A 35 -5.53 19.77 -33.62
CA ASP A 35 -6.62 19.20 -34.41
C ASP A 35 -7.42 18.14 -33.62
N GLY A 36 -8.66 17.86 -34.05
CA GLY A 36 -9.57 16.86 -33.49
C GLY A 36 -8.95 15.47 -33.33
N ALA A 37 -8.02 15.09 -34.20
CA ALA A 37 -7.26 13.84 -34.09
C ALA A 37 -6.47 13.74 -32.77
N HIS A 38 -5.91 14.84 -32.26
CA HIS A 38 -5.19 14.86 -30.99
C HIS A 38 -6.12 14.60 -29.80
N PHE A 39 -7.32 15.20 -29.82
CA PHE A 39 -8.33 14.99 -28.78
C PHE A 39 -8.81 13.53 -28.75
N ALA A 40 -9.06 12.93 -29.92
CA ALA A 40 -9.43 11.52 -30.01
C ALA A 40 -8.35 10.58 -29.43
N GLN A 41 -7.07 10.91 -29.62
CA GLN A 41 -5.96 10.15 -29.02
C GLN A 41 -5.90 10.28 -27.50
N LEU A 42 -6.16 11.48 -26.96
CA LEU A 42 -6.24 11.71 -25.51
C LEU A 42 -7.44 10.99 -24.89
N GLU A 43 -8.61 11.02 -25.51
CA GLU A 43 -9.79 10.28 -25.06
C GLU A 43 -9.53 8.77 -25.00
N ARG A 44 -8.91 8.23 -26.05
CA ARG A 44 -8.50 6.83 -26.10
C ARG A 44 -7.54 6.48 -24.97
N LEU A 45 -6.55 7.33 -24.70
CA LEU A 45 -5.61 7.15 -23.59
C LEU A 45 -6.32 7.15 -22.23
N VAL A 46 -7.24 8.10 -22.00
CA VAL A 46 -8.06 8.18 -20.77
C VAL A 46 -8.89 6.91 -20.59
N TYR A 47 -9.46 6.37 -21.67
CA TYR A 47 -10.21 5.11 -21.62
C TYR A 47 -9.30 3.94 -21.22
N LEU A 48 -8.13 3.80 -21.86
CA LEU A 48 -7.18 2.72 -21.61
C LEU A 48 -6.53 2.80 -20.21
N SER A 49 -6.44 3.99 -19.62
CA SER A 49 -5.86 4.19 -18.29
C SER A 49 -6.80 3.88 -17.12
N LYS A 50 -8.13 3.84 -17.33
CA LYS A 50 -9.13 3.48 -16.30
C LYS A 50 -8.75 2.23 -15.46
N PRO A 51 -8.43 1.07 -16.06
CA PRO A 51 -8.05 -0.11 -15.28
C PRO A 51 -6.73 0.04 -14.51
N ILE A 52 -5.81 0.89 -14.99
CA ILE A 52 -4.54 1.18 -14.31
C ILE A 52 -4.81 2.08 -13.09
N ARG A 53 -5.70 3.07 -13.22
CA ARG A 53 -6.15 3.90 -12.10
C ARG A 53 -6.81 3.08 -10.98
N LYS A 54 -7.64 2.10 -11.33
CA LYS A 54 -8.22 1.18 -10.34
C LYS A 54 -7.14 0.37 -9.62
N ALA A 55 -6.15 -0.15 -10.35
CA ALA A 55 -5.01 -0.84 -9.75
C ALA A 55 -4.19 0.07 -8.82
N ALA A 56 -3.97 1.33 -9.20
CA ALA A 56 -3.32 2.32 -8.35
C ALA A 56 -4.14 2.67 -7.10
N GLY A 57 -5.48 2.69 -7.20
CA GLY A 57 -6.38 2.84 -6.05
C GLY A 57 -6.23 1.70 -5.06
N TYR A 58 -6.24 0.46 -5.54
CA TYR A 58 -6.02 -0.73 -4.71
C TYR A 58 -4.64 -0.73 -4.03
N ALA A 59 -3.57 -0.40 -4.78
CA ALA A 59 -2.22 -0.22 -4.22
C ALA A 59 -2.17 0.88 -3.13
N GLY A 60 -2.99 1.92 -3.28
CA GLY A 60 -3.08 3.00 -2.30
C GLY A 60 -3.71 2.54 -1.00
N PHE A 61 -4.83 1.82 -1.10
CA PHE A 61 -5.51 1.27 0.06
C PHE A 61 -4.63 0.22 0.77
N SER A 62 -4.11 -0.76 0.03
CA SER A 62 -3.23 -1.80 0.57
C SER A 62 -1.98 -1.21 1.21
N GLY A 63 -1.27 -0.33 0.50
CA GLY A 63 -0.06 0.31 1.03
C GLY A 63 -0.30 1.11 2.31
N TRP A 64 -1.42 1.84 2.42
CA TRP A 64 -1.80 2.54 3.66
C TRP A 64 -2.11 1.58 4.80
N MET A 65 -2.87 0.52 4.56
CA MET A 65 -3.19 -0.49 5.58
C MET A 65 -1.92 -1.18 6.08
N THR A 66 -1.01 -1.58 5.19
CA THR A 66 0.28 -2.19 5.56
C THR A 66 1.16 -1.23 6.32
N LEU A 67 1.23 0.04 5.89
CA LEU A 67 2.00 1.07 6.58
C LEU A 67 1.47 1.34 7.99
N LEU A 68 0.14 1.44 8.16
CA LEU A 68 -0.48 1.60 9.47
C LEU A 68 -0.26 0.38 10.36
N ALA A 69 -0.43 -0.84 9.82
CA ALA A 69 -0.19 -2.06 10.58
C ALA A 69 1.25 -2.13 11.09
N GLY A 70 2.25 -1.87 10.24
CA GLY A 70 3.65 -1.83 10.64
C GLY A 70 3.95 -0.68 11.61
N GLY A 71 3.55 0.54 11.25
CA GLY A 71 3.84 1.76 12.01
C GLY A 71 3.21 1.77 13.42
N LEU A 72 1.94 1.39 13.53
CA LEU A 72 1.24 1.33 14.82
C LEU A 72 1.73 0.18 15.71
N SER A 73 2.36 -0.84 15.13
CA SER A 73 2.91 -1.98 15.88
C SER A 73 4.28 -1.69 16.51
N ILE A 74 5.01 -0.67 16.04
CA ILE A 74 6.37 -0.34 16.54
C ILE A 74 6.41 -0.08 18.05
N PRO A 75 5.53 0.76 18.65
CA PRO A 75 5.58 1.02 20.10
C PRO A 75 5.37 -0.24 20.94
N PHE A 76 4.50 -1.15 20.48
CA PHE A 76 4.22 -2.43 21.15
C PHE A 76 5.35 -3.44 20.97
N ALA A 77 6.16 -3.27 19.92
CA ALA A 77 7.23 -4.17 19.57
C ALA A 77 8.58 -3.82 20.20
N LEU A 78 8.72 -2.67 20.88
CA LEU A 78 10.02 -2.20 21.41
C LEU A 78 10.74 -3.19 22.34
N ARG A 79 9.99 -4.06 23.04
CA ARG A 79 10.56 -5.10 23.92
C ARG A 79 10.69 -6.48 23.26
N ASN A 80 10.23 -6.63 22.01
CA ASN A 80 10.22 -7.88 21.26
C ASN A 80 10.93 -7.66 19.92
N MET A 81 12.25 -7.91 19.89
CA MET A 81 13.09 -7.65 18.71
C MET A 81 12.57 -8.30 17.41
N PRO A 82 12.12 -9.57 17.40
CA PRO A 82 11.49 -10.15 16.21
C PRO A 82 10.26 -9.38 15.72
N MET A 83 9.36 -9.00 16.64
CA MET A 83 8.17 -8.23 16.30
C MET A 83 8.53 -6.82 15.80
N LEU A 84 9.58 -6.21 16.35
CA LEU A 84 10.06 -4.90 15.93
C LEU A 84 10.60 -4.95 14.51
N GLY A 85 11.45 -5.92 14.22
CA GLY A 85 11.98 -6.16 12.88
C GLY A 85 10.86 -6.38 11.86
N PHE A 86 9.87 -7.21 12.20
CA PHE A 86 8.70 -7.43 11.34
C PHE A 86 7.89 -6.15 11.10
N SER A 87 7.64 -5.35 12.16
CA SER A 87 6.90 -4.09 12.08
C SER A 87 7.59 -3.07 11.16
N ILE A 88 8.92 -2.96 11.28
CA ILE A 88 9.74 -2.10 10.41
C ILE A 88 9.67 -2.57 8.95
N VAL A 89 9.76 -3.88 8.70
CA VAL A 89 9.66 -4.45 7.35
C VAL A 89 8.29 -4.14 6.73
N LEU A 90 7.19 -4.31 7.48
CA LEU A 90 5.85 -3.95 7.00
C LEU A 90 5.74 -2.45 6.67
N ALA A 91 6.22 -1.57 7.56
CA ALA A 91 6.21 -0.14 7.31
C ALA A 91 7.01 0.25 6.06
N ALA A 92 8.18 -0.37 5.85
CA ALA A 92 9.01 -0.16 4.67
C ALA A 92 8.31 -0.63 3.38
N ILE A 93 7.69 -1.82 3.40
CA ILE A 93 6.94 -2.38 2.27
C ILE A 93 5.72 -1.50 1.92
N GLY A 94 4.96 -1.06 2.93
CA GLY A 94 3.82 -0.16 2.75
C GLY A 94 4.23 1.19 2.15
N THR A 95 5.31 1.78 2.66
CA THR A 95 5.87 3.03 2.11
C THR A 95 6.28 2.86 0.64
N ARG A 96 6.99 1.78 0.33
CA ARG A 96 7.40 1.45 -1.04
C ARG A 96 6.20 1.26 -1.97
N GLU A 97 5.13 0.62 -1.50
CA GLU A 97 3.90 0.45 -2.27
C GLU A 97 3.25 1.79 -2.63
N LEU A 98 3.18 2.73 -1.67
CA LEU A 98 2.65 4.07 -1.90
C LEU A 98 3.49 4.87 -2.91
N THR A 99 4.83 4.74 -2.87
CA THR A 99 5.70 5.35 -3.88
C THR A 99 5.45 4.75 -5.25
N LEU A 100 5.33 3.42 -5.34
CA LEU A 100 5.09 2.72 -6.59
C LEU A 100 3.70 3.01 -7.18
N ARG A 101 2.68 3.23 -6.33
CA ARG A 101 1.36 3.73 -6.75
C ARG A 101 1.48 5.05 -7.52
N ARG A 102 2.24 6.01 -7.01
CA ARG A 102 2.42 7.32 -7.67
C ARG A 102 3.03 7.14 -9.07
N ARG A 103 4.03 6.26 -9.19
CA ARG A 103 4.64 5.91 -10.48
C ARG A 103 3.68 5.19 -11.43
N LEU A 104 2.82 4.32 -10.90
CA LEU A 104 1.78 3.65 -11.68
C LEU A 104 0.73 4.63 -12.21
N MET A 105 0.38 5.66 -11.42
CA MET A 105 -0.47 6.77 -11.89
C MET A 105 0.23 7.61 -12.97
N ALA A 106 1.55 7.72 -12.92
CA ALA A 106 2.36 8.31 -13.97
C ALA A 106 2.63 7.37 -15.17
N LEU A 107 1.86 6.26 -15.30
CA LEU A 107 1.97 5.29 -16.40
C LEU A 107 3.38 4.70 -16.60
N ASP A 108 4.22 4.64 -15.56
CA ASP A 108 5.54 4.02 -15.61
C ASP A 108 5.43 2.50 -15.80
N ILE A 109 5.93 1.99 -16.92
CA ILE A 109 5.91 0.56 -17.29
C ILE A 109 6.56 -0.32 -16.22
N ARG A 110 7.61 0.16 -15.56
CA ARG A 110 8.38 -0.60 -14.57
C ARG A 110 7.64 -0.71 -13.24
N SER A 111 6.77 0.25 -12.94
CA SER A 111 6.06 0.30 -11.65
C SER A 111 5.21 -0.94 -11.42
N ALA A 112 4.37 -1.36 -12.38
CA ALA A 112 3.49 -2.52 -12.24
C ALA A 112 4.24 -3.82 -11.89
N ARG A 113 5.41 -4.07 -12.51
CA ARG A 113 6.25 -5.24 -12.17
C ARG A 113 6.85 -5.10 -10.77
N LYS A 114 7.27 -3.90 -10.37
CA LYS A 114 7.76 -3.64 -9.02
C LYS A 114 6.66 -3.80 -7.96
N LEU A 115 5.41 -3.44 -8.25
CA LEU A 115 4.27 -3.72 -7.36
C LEU A 115 4.06 -5.22 -7.20
N ALA A 116 4.12 -6.01 -8.27
CA ALA A 116 3.99 -7.46 -8.19
C ALA A 116 5.07 -8.07 -7.26
N ILE A 117 6.32 -7.64 -7.41
CA ILE A 117 7.42 -8.05 -6.53
C ILE A 117 7.15 -7.59 -5.08
N ASN A 118 6.61 -6.38 -4.88
CA ASN A 118 6.29 -5.86 -3.55
C ASN A 118 5.23 -6.73 -2.83
N GLN A 119 4.20 -7.21 -3.54
CA GLN A 119 3.21 -8.13 -2.98
C GLN A 119 3.84 -9.47 -2.60
N LEU A 120 4.76 -10.01 -3.43
CA LEU A 120 5.50 -11.22 -3.07
C LEU A 120 6.40 -11.01 -1.85
N LEU A 121 7.04 -9.84 -1.71
CA LEU A 121 7.81 -9.50 -0.53
C LEU A 121 6.93 -9.39 0.72
N LEU A 122 5.75 -8.77 0.60
CA LEU A 122 4.77 -8.69 1.69
C LEU A 122 4.32 -10.08 2.12
N GLY A 123 3.91 -10.92 1.16
CA GLY A 123 3.52 -12.31 1.43
C GLY A 123 4.65 -13.14 2.03
N GLY A 124 5.87 -12.99 1.51
CA GLY A 124 7.07 -13.64 2.03
C GLY A 124 7.38 -13.20 3.47
N ALA A 125 7.25 -11.91 3.80
CA ALA A 125 7.45 -11.41 5.15
C ALA A 125 6.42 -11.98 6.13
N ILE A 126 5.13 -11.99 5.76
CA ILE A 126 4.06 -12.55 6.59
C ILE A 126 4.26 -14.07 6.79
N ALA A 127 4.59 -14.80 5.72
CA ALA A 127 4.84 -16.23 5.80
C ALA A 127 6.07 -16.55 6.67
N ALA A 128 7.19 -15.86 6.47
CA ALA A 128 8.40 -16.03 7.27
C ALA A 128 8.15 -15.74 8.75
N TYR A 129 7.41 -14.66 9.07
CA TYR A 129 7.03 -14.35 10.43
C TYR A 129 6.10 -15.41 11.04
N SER A 130 5.14 -15.93 10.27
CA SER A 130 4.23 -16.99 10.71
C SER A 130 4.98 -18.28 11.03
N ILE A 131 5.93 -18.67 10.17
CA ILE A 131 6.80 -19.82 10.39
C ILE A 131 7.69 -19.59 11.62
N TYR A 132 8.29 -18.41 11.75
CA TYR A 132 9.08 -18.05 12.91
C TYR A 132 8.27 -18.17 14.20
N MET A 133 7.04 -17.66 14.22
CA MET A 133 6.16 -17.76 15.39
C MET A 133 5.68 -19.18 15.69
N LEU A 134 5.63 -20.05 14.69
CA LEU A 134 5.30 -21.46 14.84
C LEU A 134 6.47 -22.24 15.45
N ILE A 135 7.70 -21.95 15.01
CA ILE A 135 8.94 -22.55 15.55
C ILE A 135 9.22 -22.04 16.96
N GLN A 136 9.05 -20.75 17.19
CA GLN A 136 9.34 -20.09 18.46
C GLN A 136 8.18 -20.13 19.44
N ALA A 137 7.07 -20.79 19.10
CA ALA A 137 5.96 -20.96 20.01
C ALA A 137 6.49 -21.62 21.30
N PRO A 138 6.62 -20.87 22.41
CA PRO A 138 7.11 -21.45 23.64
C PRO A 138 6.11 -22.51 24.10
N SER A 139 6.61 -23.61 24.68
CA SER A 139 5.76 -24.58 25.38
C SER A 139 5.02 -23.95 26.57
N THR A 140 5.51 -22.80 27.06
CA THR A 140 4.85 -21.98 28.08
C THR A 140 3.63 -21.28 27.48
N SER A 141 2.55 -22.06 27.38
CA SER A 141 1.17 -21.60 27.18
C SER A 141 0.83 -20.39 28.08
N MET A 142 -0.14 -19.57 27.66
CA MET A 142 -0.67 -18.54 28.57
C MET A 142 -1.15 -19.16 29.88
N ILE A 143 -1.68 -20.38 29.81
CA ILE A 143 -2.09 -21.20 30.94
C ILE A 143 -0.94 -21.40 31.92
N GLU A 144 0.25 -21.76 31.44
CA GLU A 144 1.42 -21.99 32.31
C GLU A 144 1.90 -20.70 32.98
N SER A 145 1.84 -19.57 32.27
CA SER A 145 2.15 -18.26 32.86
C SER A 145 1.10 -17.78 33.87
N ALA A 146 -0.15 -18.22 33.74
CA ALA A 146 -1.21 -17.99 34.73
C ALA A 146 -1.03 -18.91 35.93
N MET A 147 -0.67 -20.18 35.72
CA MET A 147 -0.37 -21.14 36.79
C MET A 147 0.82 -20.73 37.64
N GLN A 148 1.90 -20.22 37.04
CA GLN A 148 3.04 -19.72 37.82
C GLN A 148 2.67 -18.56 38.75
N LYS A 149 1.59 -17.84 38.47
CA LYS A 149 1.10 -16.75 39.31
C LYS A 149 0.14 -17.21 40.41
N ASP A 150 -0.42 -18.42 40.29
CA ASP A 150 -1.41 -18.94 41.24
C ASP A 150 -1.00 -20.31 41.77
N ALA A 151 -0.35 -20.29 42.94
CA ALA A 151 0.16 -21.48 43.62
C ALA A 151 -0.95 -22.49 44.00
N MET A 152 -2.21 -22.07 44.05
CA MET A 152 -3.34 -22.95 44.37
C MET A 152 -3.66 -23.91 43.22
N LEU A 153 -3.41 -23.52 41.96
CA LEU A 153 -3.65 -24.38 40.80
C LEU A 153 -2.63 -25.52 40.68
N THR A 154 -1.43 -25.34 41.24
CA THR A 154 -0.37 -26.35 41.24
C THR A 154 -0.55 -27.46 42.27
N SER A 155 -1.42 -27.30 43.29
CA SER A 155 -1.56 -28.30 44.37
C SER A 155 -2.61 -29.38 44.11
N THR A 156 -3.38 -29.29 43.01
CA THR A 156 -4.49 -30.22 42.74
C THR A 156 -4.11 -31.18 41.58
N PRO A 157 -3.79 -32.46 41.85
CA PRO A 157 -3.30 -33.39 40.83
C PRO A 157 -4.33 -33.76 39.75
N GLU A 158 -5.63 -33.69 40.04
CA GLU A 158 -6.69 -33.89 39.04
C GLU A 158 -6.71 -32.80 37.96
N LEU A 159 -6.33 -31.56 38.30
CA LEU A 159 -6.24 -30.47 37.32
C LEU A 159 -5.09 -30.69 36.33
N ALA A 160 -4.03 -31.39 36.74
CA ALA A 160 -2.83 -31.57 35.92
C ALA A 160 -3.13 -32.29 34.59
N GLY A 161 -4.04 -33.27 34.60
CA GLY A 161 -4.44 -33.99 33.37
C GLY A 161 -5.23 -33.10 32.40
N GLN A 162 -6.20 -32.34 32.92
CA GLN A 162 -7.00 -31.41 32.10
C GLN A 162 -6.15 -30.27 31.51
N LEU A 163 -5.12 -29.85 32.24
CA LEU A 163 -4.18 -28.83 31.78
C LEU A 163 -3.36 -29.29 30.56
N ASP A 164 -2.97 -30.56 30.49
CA ASP A 164 -2.19 -31.06 29.35
C ASP A 164 -3.02 -31.08 28.06
N ASP A 165 -4.28 -31.53 28.14
CA ASP A 165 -5.23 -31.46 27.03
C ASP A 165 -5.45 -30.02 26.56
N LEU A 166 -5.56 -29.08 27.50
CA LEU A 166 -5.73 -27.66 27.20
C LEU A 166 -4.49 -27.06 26.52
N LYS A 167 -3.27 -27.46 26.94
CA LYS A 167 -2.01 -27.06 26.28
C LYS A 167 -1.93 -27.60 24.85
N GLN A 168 -2.28 -28.86 24.64
CA GLN A 168 -2.30 -29.46 23.29
C GLN A 168 -3.31 -28.77 22.38
N LEU A 169 -4.49 -28.44 22.91
CA LEU A 169 -5.51 -27.68 22.18
C LEU A 169 -5.03 -26.26 21.83
N GLU A 170 -4.36 -25.56 22.75
CA GLU A 170 -3.77 -24.24 22.50
C GLU A 170 -2.71 -24.29 21.39
N LEU A 171 -1.80 -25.27 21.45
CA LEU A 171 -0.77 -25.48 20.43
C LEU A 171 -1.39 -25.80 19.06
N LEU A 172 -2.38 -26.69 19.01
CA LEU A 172 -3.08 -27.05 17.79
C LEU A 172 -3.82 -25.85 17.20
N ALA A 173 -4.53 -25.08 18.04
CA ALA A 173 -5.24 -23.89 17.62
C ALA A 173 -4.27 -22.82 17.07
N LYS A 174 -3.15 -22.58 17.76
CA LYS A 174 -2.11 -21.65 17.32
C LYS A 174 -1.48 -22.08 15.99
N ALA A 175 -1.12 -23.36 15.86
CA ALA A 175 -0.57 -23.92 14.63
C ALA A 175 -1.57 -23.82 13.46
N GLY A 176 -2.84 -24.18 13.70
CA GLY A 176 -3.92 -24.04 12.74
C GLY A 176 -4.13 -22.60 12.27
N MET A 177 -4.12 -21.64 13.21
CA MET A 177 -4.23 -20.21 12.90
C MET A 177 -3.10 -19.74 11.97
N TYR A 178 -1.84 -20.07 12.27
CA TYR A 178 -0.71 -19.67 11.42
C TYR A 178 -0.69 -20.40 10.07
N ALA A 179 -1.08 -21.68 10.02
CA ALA A 179 -1.22 -22.42 8.77
C ALA A 179 -2.26 -21.77 7.86
N ILE A 180 -3.43 -21.43 8.40
CA ILE A 180 -4.49 -20.70 7.68
C ILE A 180 -3.98 -19.34 7.21
N LEU A 181 -3.29 -18.58 8.09
CA LEU A 181 -2.73 -17.29 7.74
C LEU A 181 -1.74 -17.38 6.56
N ILE A 182 -0.88 -18.40 6.53
CA ILE A 182 0.05 -18.65 5.42
C ILE A 182 -0.72 -18.95 4.13
N VAL A 183 -1.71 -19.85 4.17
CA VAL A 183 -2.52 -20.22 3.00
C VAL A 183 -3.26 -19.00 2.43
N LEU A 184 -3.95 -18.24 3.29
CA LEU A 184 -4.64 -17.02 2.88
C LEU A 184 -3.66 -16.00 2.30
N THR A 185 -2.50 -15.83 2.92
CA THR A 185 -1.45 -14.94 2.43
C THR A 185 -0.99 -15.34 1.03
N MET A 186 -0.74 -16.63 0.78
CA MET A 186 -0.33 -17.11 -0.54
C MET A 186 -1.41 -16.86 -1.60
N ILE A 187 -2.69 -17.06 -1.27
CA ILE A 187 -3.81 -16.80 -2.18
C ILE A 187 -3.93 -15.30 -2.49
N PHE A 188 -4.02 -14.45 -1.46
CA PHE A 188 -4.25 -13.02 -1.64
C PHE A 188 -3.02 -12.30 -2.22
N GLN A 189 -1.83 -12.53 -1.67
CA GLN A 189 -0.59 -11.86 -2.11
C GLN A 189 -0.11 -12.42 -3.45
N GLY A 190 -0.23 -13.73 -3.67
CA GLY A 190 0.04 -14.36 -4.96
C GLY A 190 -0.93 -13.88 -6.03
N GLY A 191 -2.23 -13.83 -5.72
CA GLY A 191 -3.27 -13.28 -6.60
C GLY A 191 -3.03 -11.80 -6.95
N ALA A 192 -2.69 -10.98 -5.96
CA ALA A 192 -2.34 -9.58 -6.17
C ALA A 192 -1.08 -9.42 -7.03
N ALA A 193 -0.05 -10.25 -6.83
CA ALA A 193 1.15 -10.25 -7.65
C ALA A 193 0.85 -10.59 -9.12
N ILE A 194 0.06 -11.63 -9.38
CA ILE A 194 -0.39 -11.98 -10.73
C ILE A 194 -1.22 -10.84 -11.32
N TYR A 195 -2.14 -10.27 -10.55
CA TYR A 195 -2.96 -9.13 -10.96
C TYR A 195 -2.08 -7.98 -11.46
N TYR A 196 -1.08 -7.54 -10.70
CA TYR A 196 -0.16 -6.47 -11.13
C TYR A 196 0.73 -6.86 -12.32
N ALA A 197 1.17 -8.12 -12.39
CA ALA A 197 1.91 -8.62 -13.54
C ALA A 197 1.09 -8.53 -14.84
N THR A 198 -0.20 -8.86 -14.80
CA THR A 198 -1.09 -8.69 -15.97
C THR A 198 -1.27 -7.22 -16.34
N LYS A 199 -1.32 -6.31 -15.37
CA LYS A 199 -1.38 -4.86 -15.64
C LYS A 199 -0.10 -4.33 -16.29
N ALA A 200 1.06 -4.88 -15.96
CA ALA A 200 2.31 -4.52 -16.64
C ALA A 200 2.23 -4.78 -18.15
N ASN A 201 1.62 -5.89 -18.56
CA ASN A 201 1.41 -6.20 -19.98
C ASN A 201 0.43 -5.23 -20.65
N ARG A 202 -0.66 -4.85 -19.95
CA ARG A 202 -1.62 -3.85 -20.46
C ARG A 202 -0.98 -2.48 -20.60
N LEU A 203 -0.15 -2.07 -19.66
CA LEU A 203 0.55 -0.79 -19.70
C LEU A 203 1.56 -0.73 -20.86
N ARG A 204 2.28 -1.83 -21.14
CA ARG A 204 3.11 -1.93 -22.36
C ARG A 204 2.29 -1.82 -23.64
N LYS A 205 1.11 -2.46 -23.71
CA LYS A 205 0.21 -2.34 -24.86
C LYS A 205 -0.29 -0.91 -25.05
N LEU A 206 -0.62 -0.21 -23.96
CA LEU A 206 -1.03 1.19 -23.98
C LEU A 206 0.08 2.08 -24.56
N HIS A 207 1.32 1.95 -24.08
CA HIS A 207 2.47 2.69 -24.63
C HIS A 207 2.75 2.39 -26.11
N LYS A 208 2.44 1.18 -26.58
CA LYS A 208 2.54 0.85 -28.01
C LYS A 208 1.43 1.46 -28.87
N GLN A 209 0.26 1.75 -28.30
CA GLN A 209 -0.92 2.23 -29.03
C GLN A 209 -1.09 3.75 -28.98
N CYS A 210 -0.50 4.40 -27.98
CA CYS A 210 -0.62 5.84 -27.76
C CYS A 210 0.74 6.49 -28.01
N PRO A 211 0.79 7.64 -28.71
CA PRO A 211 2.04 8.34 -28.91
C PRO A 211 2.55 8.95 -27.60
N ASP A 212 3.87 9.03 -27.45
CA ASP A 212 4.52 9.46 -26.21
C ASP A 212 4.09 10.86 -25.75
N TRP A 213 3.79 11.77 -26.68
CA TRP A 213 3.33 13.12 -26.33
C TRP A 213 2.00 13.07 -25.57
N ALA A 214 1.07 12.19 -25.95
CA ALA A 214 -0.23 12.07 -25.30
C ALA A 214 -0.06 11.50 -23.89
N VAL A 215 0.85 10.53 -23.72
CA VAL A 215 1.22 9.97 -22.42
C VAL A 215 1.81 11.05 -21.51
N ARG A 216 2.75 11.88 -22.01
CA ARG A 216 3.34 12.97 -21.24
C ARG A 216 2.29 14.00 -20.80
N VAL A 217 1.42 14.43 -21.71
CA VAL A 217 0.33 15.37 -21.39
C VAL A 217 -0.58 14.79 -20.31
N TYR A 218 -1.00 13.54 -20.47
CA TYR A 218 -1.83 12.84 -19.48
C TYR A 218 -1.14 12.74 -18.11
N CYS A 219 0.13 12.36 -18.08
CA CYS A 219 0.91 12.27 -16.84
C CYS A 219 1.08 13.63 -16.17
N CYS A 220 1.34 14.70 -16.95
CA CYS A 220 1.43 16.07 -16.44
C CYS A 220 0.14 16.49 -15.74
N VAL A 221 -1.01 16.27 -16.38
CA VAL A 221 -2.33 16.60 -15.80
C VAL A 221 -2.61 15.77 -14.55
N GLN A 222 -2.30 14.47 -14.58
CA GLN A 222 -2.69 13.58 -13.49
C GLN A 222 -1.79 13.68 -12.26
N THR A 223 -0.50 13.94 -12.45
CA THR A 223 0.46 14.03 -11.33
C THR A 223 0.59 15.44 -10.78
N GLY A 224 0.12 16.45 -11.52
CA GLY A 224 0.38 17.86 -11.22
C GLY A 224 1.86 18.23 -11.32
N LEU A 225 2.72 17.34 -11.82
CA LEU A 225 4.15 17.60 -12.00
C LEU A 225 4.37 18.40 -13.29
N ARG A 226 5.12 19.49 -13.17
CA ARG A 226 5.63 20.22 -14.34
C ARG A 226 6.67 19.34 -15.06
N PRO A 227 6.57 19.18 -16.39
CA PRO A 227 7.58 18.47 -17.17
C PRO A 227 8.94 19.17 -17.02
N GLY A 228 9.98 18.46 -16.58
CA GLY A 228 11.37 18.95 -16.51
C GLY A 228 12.04 19.00 -15.13
N LEU A 229 11.44 18.47 -14.06
CA LEU A 229 12.02 18.56 -12.70
C LEU A 229 12.82 17.34 -12.23
N HIS A 230 13.06 16.34 -13.08
CA HIS A 230 13.63 15.05 -12.68
C HIS A 230 14.66 14.44 -13.64
N ASP A 231 15.31 15.28 -14.45
CA ASP A 231 16.56 14.90 -15.10
C ASP A 231 17.75 15.18 -14.17
#